data_AF-A0A679FBA8-F1
#
_entry.id   AF-A0A679FBA8-F1
#
_cell.length_a   1.000
_cell.length_b   1.000
_cell.length_c   1.000
_cell.angle_alpha   90.00
_cell.angle_beta   90.00
_cell.angle_gamma   90.00
#
_symmetry.space_group_name_H-M   'P 1'
#
loop_
_entity.id
_entity.type
_entity.pdbx_description
1 polymer ?
#
loop_
_entity_poly.entity_id
_entity_poly.type
_entity_poly.pdbx_seq_one_letter_code
_entity_poly.pdbx_strand_id
1 'polypeptide(L)'
;MRYKISARLAPPLCALALFAQASACSAEPPPGAPTVNEARKFVISHTDAGCDDTDNINLIKDDRMIVVSRNGNVATIIYDLYCEYSAARTRVFLLWRTFTGYRLMHFAKPAYELRWVDDIGSELAEKPGATGYEVVTRLQNGKIDPNSLEITSNEPWGADADAGERGSWRFQHNAGAYSLSWFEVDPFSERSLGPDKASRLKGERFVLFPSEK
;
A
#
# COMPACT_ATOMS: atom_id res chain seq x y z
N MET A 1 23.16 22.68 -66.41
CA MET A 1 22.54 22.98 -65.11
C MET A 1 22.28 21.67 -64.39
N ARG A 2 22.92 21.47 -63.24
CA ARG A 2 22.66 20.38 -62.27
C ARG A 2 21.59 20.88 -61.29
N TYR A 3 20.62 20.04 -60.90
CA TYR A 3 20.14 19.99 -59.52
C TYR A 3 19.58 18.60 -59.20
N LYS A 4 20.06 18.04 -58.07
CA LYS A 4 19.76 16.71 -57.52
C LYS A 4 18.58 16.77 -56.53
N ILE A 5 17.73 15.74 -56.59
CA ILE A 5 17.13 14.90 -55.51
C ILE A 5 16.75 15.57 -54.18
N SER A 6 15.50 15.42 -53.74
CA SER A 6 15.18 14.83 -52.41
C SER A 6 13.69 14.53 -52.19
N ALA A 7 13.43 13.31 -51.75
CA ALA A 7 12.15 12.77 -51.30
C ALA A 7 11.79 13.26 -49.88
N ARG A 8 10.49 13.41 -49.60
CA ARG A 8 9.87 13.36 -48.26
C ARG A 8 8.51 12.68 -48.43
N LEU A 9 8.41 11.38 -48.16
CA LEU A 9 8.04 10.75 -46.87
C LEU A 9 6.70 11.26 -46.31
N ALA A 10 5.74 10.35 -46.34
CA ALA A 10 4.38 10.45 -45.85
C ALA A 10 4.30 10.76 -44.34
N PRO A 11 3.21 11.39 -43.85
CA PRO A 11 2.94 11.47 -42.43
C PRO A 11 2.44 10.11 -41.93
N PRO A 12 2.92 9.58 -40.79
CA PRO A 12 2.24 8.48 -40.15
C PRO A 12 1.02 9.04 -39.41
N LEU A 13 -0.15 8.63 -39.90
CA LEU A 13 -1.40 8.61 -39.16
C LEU A 13 -1.20 7.85 -37.84
N CYS A 14 -1.38 8.50 -36.69
CA CYS A 14 -1.73 7.80 -35.45
C CYS A 14 -3.18 7.32 -35.57
N ALA A 15 -3.36 6.23 -36.32
CA ALA A 15 -4.59 5.45 -36.31
C ALA A 15 -4.63 4.60 -35.04
N LEU A 16 -5.73 4.75 -34.30
CA LEU A 16 -6.39 3.78 -33.43
C LEU A 16 -5.64 2.46 -33.18
N ALA A 17 -5.07 2.33 -31.98
CA ALA A 17 -4.90 1.04 -31.33
C ALA A 17 -5.73 1.04 -30.04
N LEU A 18 -6.92 0.43 -30.12
CA LEU A 18 -7.59 -0.12 -28.94
C LEU A 18 -6.69 -1.22 -28.36
N PHE A 19 -6.60 -1.27 -27.03
CA PHE A 19 -5.82 -2.24 -26.22
C PHE A 19 -4.29 -2.10 -26.30
N ALA A 20 -3.77 -0.97 -25.81
CA ALA A 20 -2.47 -0.99 -25.14
C ALA A 20 -2.73 -1.04 -23.64
N GLN A 21 -2.38 -2.16 -22.99
CA GLN A 21 -2.10 -2.15 -21.57
C GLN A 21 -1.08 -1.02 -21.36
N ALA A 22 -1.47 -0.01 -20.60
CA ALA A 22 -0.56 1.04 -20.18
C ALA A 22 0.45 0.39 -19.23
N SER A 23 1.51 -0.18 -19.81
CA SER A 23 2.75 -0.42 -19.10
C SER A 23 3.09 0.93 -18.46
N ALA A 24 3.07 1.00 -17.13
CA ALA A 24 3.48 2.18 -16.41
C ALA A 24 4.97 2.41 -16.71
N CYS A 25 5.25 3.14 -17.80
CA CYS A 25 6.52 3.82 -17.96
C CYS A 25 6.66 4.65 -16.69
N SER A 26 7.71 4.37 -15.91
CA SER A 26 8.08 5.16 -14.75
C SER A 26 8.23 6.60 -15.22
N ALA A 27 7.15 7.38 -15.10
CA ALA A 27 7.09 8.71 -15.66
C ALA A 27 8.06 9.56 -14.85
N GLU A 28 8.97 10.26 -15.54
CA GLU A 28 9.90 11.15 -14.89
C GLU A 28 9.10 12.18 -14.05
N PRO A 29 9.50 12.45 -12.79
CA PRO A 29 8.85 13.45 -11.97
C PRO A 29 8.77 14.80 -12.70
N PRO A 30 7.68 15.57 -12.52
CA PRO A 30 7.62 16.89 -13.10
C PRO A 30 8.69 17.81 -12.46
N PRO A 31 9.18 18.81 -13.19
CA PRO A 31 10.06 19.83 -12.62
C PRO A 31 9.42 20.47 -11.37
N GLY A 32 10.16 20.50 -10.26
CA GLY A 32 9.68 21.06 -8.99
C GLY A 32 8.83 20.13 -8.13
N ALA A 33 8.61 18.87 -8.53
CA ALA A 33 8.11 17.87 -7.60
C ALA A 33 9.12 17.64 -6.47
N PRO A 34 8.67 17.54 -5.21
CA PRO A 34 9.55 17.20 -4.11
C PRO A 34 10.23 15.85 -4.29
N THR A 35 11.46 15.76 -3.82
CA THR A 35 12.23 14.53 -3.77
C THR A 35 11.74 13.59 -2.67
N VAL A 36 12.13 12.32 -2.73
CA VAL A 36 11.90 11.33 -1.66
C VAL A 36 12.47 11.82 -0.31
N ASN A 37 13.63 12.48 -0.31
CA ASN A 37 14.24 13.02 0.91
C ASN A 37 13.41 14.16 1.51
N GLU A 38 12.79 15.00 0.70
CA GLU A 38 11.89 16.05 1.19
C GLU A 38 10.59 15.47 1.74
N ALA A 39 10.06 14.41 1.11
CA ALA A 39 8.90 13.68 1.59
C ALA A 39 9.18 13.00 2.95
N ARG A 40 10.38 12.45 3.11
CA ARG A 40 10.86 11.88 4.37
C ARG A 40 10.92 12.91 5.49
N LYS A 41 11.52 14.09 5.24
CA LYS A 41 11.53 15.22 6.18
C LYS A 41 10.12 15.62 6.62
N PHE A 42 9.17 15.64 5.68
CA PHE A 42 7.76 15.87 6.00
C PHE A 42 7.22 14.80 6.96
N VAL A 43 7.40 13.51 6.67
CA VAL A 43 6.92 12.40 7.52
C VAL A 43 7.47 12.46 8.94
N ILE A 44 8.78 12.67 9.12
CA ILE A 44 9.42 12.69 10.45
C ILE A 44 8.90 13.86 11.29
N SER A 45 8.64 15.00 10.65
CA SER A 45 8.07 16.16 11.33
C SER A 45 6.58 16.04 11.60
N HIS A 46 5.90 15.02 11.05
CA HIS A 46 4.46 14.83 11.17
C HIS A 46 4.15 13.86 12.32
N THR A 47 3.62 14.39 13.43
CA THR A 47 3.39 13.61 14.66
C THR A 47 2.54 12.37 14.43
N ASP A 48 1.54 12.46 13.55
CA ASP A 48 0.58 11.37 13.30
C ASP A 48 1.16 10.25 12.42
N ALA A 49 2.32 10.49 11.78
CA ALA A 49 3.05 9.45 11.08
C ALA A 49 3.82 8.54 12.04
N GLY A 50 4.27 9.06 13.19
CA GLY A 50 4.98 8.29 14.21
C GLY A 50 6.28 7.64 13.72
N CYS A 51 6.98 8.27 12.78
CA CYS A 51 8.24 7.76 12.22
C CYS A 51 9.45 8.51 12.78
N ASP A 52 10.51 7.77 13.13
CA ASP A 52 11.83 8.30 13.51
C ASP A 52 12.88 7.89 12.46
N ASP A 53 13.89 8.74 12.28
CA ASP A 53 14.97 8.63 11.30
C ASP A 53 16.29 8.13 11.91
N THR A 54 16.38 8.02 13.23
CA THR A 54 17.60 7.65 13.96
C THR A 54 18.19 6.31 13.53
N ASP A 55 17.37 5.33 13.11
CA ASP A 55 17.82 3.94 12.88
C ASP A 55 17.52 3.36 11.48
N ASN A 56 17.01 4.17 10.53
CA ASN A 56 16.44 3.66 9.26
C ASN A 56 17.36 3.71 8.03
N ILE A 57 18.62 4.13 8.16
CA ILE A 57 19.54 4.43 7.04
C ILE A 57 19.63 3.30 5.99
N ASN A 58 19.53 2.03 6.40
CA ASN A 58 19.62 0.90 5.48
C ASN A 58 18.30 0.54 4.77
N LEU A 59 17.15 0.86 5.37
CA LEU A 59 15.81 0.58 4.82
C LEU A 59 15.30 1.72 3.92
N ILE A 60 15.78 2.94 4.13
CA ILE A 60 15.49 4.13 3.30
C ILE A 60 15.81 3.89 1.81
N LYS A 61 16.73 2.95 1.50
CA LYS A 61 17.11 2.61 0.12
C LYS A 61 15.94 2.12 -0.74
N ASP A 62 14.91 1.58 -0.12
CA ASP A 62 13.72 1.03 -0.77
C ASP A 62 12.55 2.04 -0.78
N ASP A 63 12.75 3.25 -0.27
CA ASP A 63 11.80 4.34 -0.43
C ASP A 63 11.67 4.69 -1.91
N ARG A 64 10.44 5.00 -2.32
CA ARG A 64 10.20 5.31 -3.73
C ARG A 64 9.06 6.29 -3.92
N MET A 65 9.13 6.95 -5.08
CA MET A 65 8.16 7.90 -5.57
C MET A 65 7.45 7.30 -6.79
N ILE A 66 6.13 7.39 -6.80
CA ILE A 66 5.26 6.84 -7.83
C ILE A 66 4.46 8.00 -8.43
N VAL A 67 4.68 8.29 -9.70
CA VAL A 67 3.90 9.32 -10.42
C VAL A 67 2.57 8.70 -10.85
N VAL A 68 1.50 9.05 -10.12
CA VAL A 68 0.15 8.54 -10.36
C VAL A 68 -0.48 9.15 -11.61
N SER A 69 -0.28 10.45 -11.81
CA SER A 69 -0.81 11.17 -12.97
C SER A 69 0.02 12.40 -13.26
N ARG A 70 0.17 12.77 -14.53
CA ARG A 70 0.83 14.01 -14.95
C ARG A 70 0.13 14.64 -16.14
N ASN A 71 -0.10 15.95 -16.07
CA ASN A 71 -0.55 16.78 -17.18
C ASN A 71 0.24 18.10 -17.15
N GLY A 72 1.23 18.22 -18.02
CA GLY A 72 2.19 19.33 -17.98
C GLY A 72 2.94 19.40 -16.66
N ASN A 73 2.74 20.49 -15.92
CA ASN A 73 3.34 20.74 -14.59
C ASN A 73 2.43 20.29 -13.42
N VAL A 74 1.22 19.81 -13.72
CA VAL A 74 0.30 19.29 -12.72
C VAL A 74 0.55 17.80 -12.57
N ALA A 75 0.81 17.34 -11.36
CA ALA A 75 0.97 15.93 -11.07
C ALA A 75 0.36 15.53 -9.73
N THR A 76 0.08 14.23 -9.65
CA THR A 76 -0.24 13.50 -8.43
C THR A 76 0.85 12.47 -8.24
N ILE A 77 1.44 12.44 -7.04
CA ILE A 77 2.56 11.58 -6.71
C ILE A 77 2.25 10.89 -5.39
N ILE A 78 2.55 9.59 -5.31
CA ILE A 78 2.54 8.84 -4.06
C ILE A 78 3.98 8.54 -3.66
N TYR A 79 4.31 8.79 -2.40
CA TYR A 79 5.57 8.36 -1.80
C TYR A 79 5.30 7.15 -0.91
N ASP A 80 6.04 6.07 -1.14
CA ASP A 80 6.05 4.83 -0.36
C ASP A 80 7.33 4.84 0.47
N LEU A 81 7.19 5.05 1.79
CA LEU A 81 8.29 5.34 2.69
C LEU A 81 8.33 4.35 3.84
N TYR A 82 9.53 3.87 4.19
CA TYR A 82 9.74 3.08 5.39
C TYR A 82 9.62 3.92 6.67
N CYS A 83 9.04 3.31 7.70
CA CYS A 83 8.79 3.86 9.03
C CYS A 83 9.06 2.78 10.09
N GLU A 84 9.68 3.12 11.22
CA GLU A 84 9.96 2.26 12.40
C GLU A 84 11.10 1.22 12.34
N TYR A 85 11.54 0.84 13.57
CA TYR A 85 12.68 0.00 13.99
C TYR A 85 12.30 -1.45 14.37
N SER A 86 11.03 -1.86 14.26
CA SER A 86 10.62 -3.21 14.69
C SER A 86 10.88 -4.28 13.62
N ALA A 87 10.76 -5.56 13.98
CA ALA A 87 10.85 -6.66 13.02
C ALA A 87 9.81 -6.56 11.87
N ALA A 88 8.76 -5.77 12.05
CA ALA A 88 7.79 -5.47 11.01
C ALA A 88 8.30 -4.36 10.10
N ARG A 89 8.28 -4.61 8.78
CA ARG A 89 8.62 -3.64 7.73
C ARG A 89 7.48 -2.63 7.55
N THR A 90 7.27 -1.77 8.53
CA THR A 90 6.17 -0.79 8.52
C THR A 90 6.40 0.28 7.47
N ARG A 91 5.32 0.65 6.77
CA ARG A 91 5.35 1.68 5.71
C ARG A 91 4.27 2.72 5.91
N VAL A 92 4.61 3.94 5.51
CA VAL A 92 3.71 5.09 5.45
C VAL A 92 3.64 5.59 4.03
N PHE A 93 2.48 6.12 3.67
CA PHE A 93 2.23 6.61 2.32
C PHE A 93 1.86 8.09 2.36
N LEU A 94 2.50 8.89 1.51
CA LEU A 94 2.12 10.27 1.29
C LEU A 94 1.51 10.44 -0.08
N LEU A 95 0.53 11.33 -0.18
CA LEU A 95 0.08 11.89 -1.44
C LEU A 95 0.62 13.31 -1.57
N TRP A 96 1.23 13.63 -2.69
CA TRP A 96 1.53 15.00 -3.08
C TRP A 96 0.78 15.36 -4.35
N ARG A 97 0.21 16.56 -4.38
CA ARG A 97 -0.33 17.15 -5.62
C ARG A 97 0.23 18.56 -5.80
N THR A 98 0.48 18.95 -7.04
CA THR A 98 1.10 20.25 -7.40
C THR A 98 0.52 21.45 -6.65
N PHE A 99 -0.80 21.50 -6.46
CA PHE A 99 -1.48 22.64 -5.83
C PHE A 99 -1.90 22.45 -4.38
N THR A 100 -1.84 21.22 -3.85
CA THR A 100 -2.27 20.93 -2.47
C THR A 100 -1.12 20.58 -1.53
N GLY A 101 0.07 20.29 -2.08
CA GLY A 101 1.21 19.83 -1.29
C GLY A 101 1.00 18.41 -0.76
N TYR A 102 1.71 18.10 0.32
CA TYR A 102 1.69 16.79 0.98
C TYR A 102 0.42 16.55 1.78
N ARG A 103 -0.02 15.30 1.78
CA ARG A 103 -1.04 14.75 2.67
C ARG A 103 -0.57 13.38 3.12
N LEU A 104 -0.61 13.14 4.43
CA LEU A 104 -0.45 11.79 4.99
C LEU A 104 -1.67 10.94 4.63
N MET A 105 -1.45 9.75 4.08
CA MET A 105 -2.52 8.82 3.78
C MET A 105 -3.00 8.12 5.05
N HIS A 106 -4.30 7.92 5.10
CA HIS A 106 -5.02 7.30 6.19
C HIS A 106 -5.78 6.09 5.64
N PHE A 107 -5.83 5.02 6.42
CA PHE A 107 -6.44 3.76 6.04
C PHE A 107 -7.48 3.37 7.07
N ALA A 108 -8.67 3.02 6.60
CA ALA A 108 -9.68 2.40 7.44
C ALA A 108 -9.29 0.94 7.68
N LYS A 109 -9.08 0.57 8.94
CA LYS A 109 -8.81 -0.81 9.37
C LYS A 109 -9.98 -1.28 10.23
N PRO A 110 -10.59 -2.45 9.97
CA PRO A 110 -11.67 -2.96 10.81
C PRO A 110 -11.20 -3.14 12.25
N ALA A 111 -11.98 -2.63 13.21
CA ALA A 111 -11.88 -3.01 14.61
C ALA A 111 -12.73 -4.26 14.83
N TYR A 112 -12.24 -5.23 15.59
CA TYR A 112 -12.92 -6.50 15.85
C TYR A 112 -12.40 -7.13 17.15
N GLU A 113 -13.14 -8.11 17.65
CA GLU A 113 -12.78 -8.86 18.85
C GLU A 113 -12.74 -10.36 18.54
N LEU A 114 -11.75 -11.04 19.14
CA LEU A 114 -11.66 -12.50 19.13
C LEU A 114 -12.16 -13.03 20.46
N ARG A 115 -13.28 -13.75 20.43
CA ARG A 115 -13.86 -14.38 21.62
C ARG A 115 -13.57 -15.87 21.58
N TRP A 116 -12.84 -16.36 22.57
CA TRP A 116 -12.40 -17.75 22.67
C TRP A 116 -13.30 -18.55 23.60
N VAL A 117 -13.45 -19.86 23.32
CA VAL A 117 -14.16 -20.79 24.22
C VAL A 117 -13.30 -21.14 25.43
N ASP A 118 -11.98 -21.15 25.24
CA ASP A 118 -10.98 -21.53 26.24
C ASP A 118 -9.82 -20.52 26.30
N ASP A 119 -9.06 -20.58 27.39
CA ASP A 119 -7.91 -19.68 27.63
C ASP A 119 -6.69 -20.00 26.76
N ILE A 120 -6.68 -21.17 26.10
CA ILE A 120 -5.57 -21.60 25.24
C ILE A 120 -5.77 -21.16 23.78
N GLY A 121 -6.89 -20.52 23.45
CA GLY A 121 -7.18 -20.00 22.12
C GLY A 121 -7.39 -21.11 21.10
N SER A 122 -8.02 -22.22 21.52
CA SER A 122 -8.12 -23.41 20.68
C SER A 122 -9.36 -23.48 19.80
N GLU A 123 -10.37 -22.69 20.12
CA GLU A 123 -11.63 -22.58 19.41
C GLU A 123 -12.27 -21.21 19.68
N LEU A 124 -12.83 -20.60 18.65
CA LEU A 124 -13.56 -19.34 18.78
C LEU A 124 -15.00 -19.62 19.23
N ALA A 125 -15.46 -18.88 20.23
CA ALA A 125 -16.82 -18.94 20.73
C ALA A 125 -17.83 -18.45 19.69
N GLU A 126 -17.41 -17.52 18.83
CA GLU A 126 -18.19 -17.03 17.71
C GLU A 126 -17.28 -16.57 16.56
N LYS A 127 -17.84 -16.54 15.35
CA LYS A 127 -17.14 -16.01 14.18
C LYS A 127 -16.86 -14.51 14.40
N PRO A 128 -15.60 -14.04 14.25
CA PRO A 128 -15.30 -12.63 14.41
C PRO A 128 -15.95 -11.80 13.30
N GLY A 129 -16.37 -10.59 13.67
CA GLY A 129 -16.96 -9.61 12.79
C GLY A 129 -16.39 -8.22 13.10
N ALA A 130 -16.41 -7.33 12.10
CA ALA A 130 -16.05 -5.94 12.33
C ALA A 130 -17.08 -5.28 13.27
N THR A 131 -16.60 -4.72 14.38
CA THR A 131 -17.39 -3.94 15.34
C THR A 131 -17.30 -2.44 15.08
N GLY A 132 -16.33 -2.02 14.27
CA GLY A 132 -16.11 -0.64 13.86
C GLY A 132 -14.92 -0.52 12.92
N TYR A 133 -14.41 0.70 12.79
CA TYR A 133 -13.20 0.98 12.02
C TYR A 133 -12.32 1.97 12.77
N GLU A 134 -11.02 1.70 12.77
CA GLU A 134 -10.00 2.63 13.20
C GLU A 134 -9.31 3.27 12.00
N VAL A 135 -8.70 4.42 12.24
CA VAL A 135 -7.88 5.12 11.26
C VAL A 135 -6.42 4.84 11.57
N VAL A 136 -5.71 4.23 10.63
CA VAL A 136 -4.27 3.98 10.74
C VAL A 136 -3.51 4.72 9.64
N THR A 137 -2.29 5.16 9.95
CA THR A 137 -1.37 5.83 9.02
C THR A 137 -0.19 4.95 8.61
N ARG A 138 0.01 3.86 9.35
CA ARG A 138 1.13 2.92 9.24
C ARG A 138 0.60 1.54 8.90
N LEU A 139 1.20 0.90 7.91
CA LEU A 139 0.83 -0.45 7.46
C LEU A 139 2.03 -1.38 7.60
N GLN A 140 1.90 -2.41 8.42
CA GLN A 140 2.95 -3.42 8.61
C GLN A 140 3.14 -4.26 7.35
N ASN A 141 4.39 -4.35 6.89
CA ASN A 141 4.74 -5.01 5.64
C ASN A 141 3.93 -4.48 4.44
N GLY A 142 3.58 -3.18 4.48
CA GLY A 142 2.78 -2.51 3.47
C GLY A 142 3.46 -2.53 2.10
N LYS A 143 2.71 -2.81 1.03
CA LYS A 143 3.22 -2.82 -0.34
C LYS A 143 2.22 -2.18 -1.27
N ILE A 144 2.69 -1.21 -2.06
CA ILE A 144 1.94 -0.65 -3.18
C ILE A 144 2.35 -1.32 -4.50
N ASP A 145 1.35 -1.74 -5.27
CA ASP A 145 1.53 -2.07 -6.70
C ASP A 145 1.48 -0.76 -7.51
N PRO A 146 2.58 -0.37 -8.18
CA PRO A 146 2.61 0.89 -8.92
C PRO A 146 1.67 0.94 -10.13
N ASN A 147 1.15 -0.21 -10.60
CA ASN A 147 0.25 -0.26 -11.75
C ASN A 147 -1.21 -0.07 -11.34
N SER A 148 -1.67 -0.82 -10.34
CA SER A 148 -3.05 -0.73 -9.83
C SER A 148 -3.22 0.34 -8.75
N LEU A 149 -2.11 0.81 -8.19
CA LEU A 149 -2.03 1.65 -6.99
C LEU A 149 -2.67 1.01 -5.75
N GLU A 150 -2.98 -0.29 -5.80
CA GLU A 150 -3.49 -1.06 -4.68
C GLU A 150 -2.39 -1.21 -3.62
N ILE A 151 -2.77 -0.94 -2.37
CA ILE A 151 -1.91 -1.17 -1.22
C ILE A 151 -2.38 -2.45 -0.52
N THR A 152 -1.43 -3.31 -0.19
CA THR A 152 -1.65 -4.50 0.64
C THR A 152 -0.84 -4.40 1.92
N SER A 153 -1.32 -5.02 3.00
CA SER A 153 -0.63 -5.11 4.29
C SER A 153 -0.74 -6.54 4.81
N ASN A 154 0.30 -7.01 5.50
CA ASN A 154 0.31 -8.31 6.16
C ASN A 154 0.96 -8.14 7.54
N GLU A 155 0.17 -8.31 8.59
CA GLU A 155 0.57 -8.11 9.97
C GLU A 155 0.58 -9.47 10.67
N PRO A 156 1.71 -10.21 10.61
CA PRO A 156 1.82 -11.50 11.27
C PRO A 156 1.84 -11.33 12.79
N TRP A 157 1.25 -12.28 13.49
CA TRP A 157 1.24 -12.36 14.94
C TRP A 157 2.17 -13.46 15.43
N GLY A 158 2.67 -13.28 16.66
CA GLY A 158 3.58 -14.24 17.29
C GLY A 158 4.97 -14.27 16.65
N ALA A 159 5.84 -15.11 17.20
CA ALA A 159 7.21 -15.25 16.71
C ALA A 159 7.28 -16.03 15.39
N ASP A 160 6.36 -16.97 15.18
CA ASP A 160 6.35 -17.89 14.04
C ASP A 160 5.57 -17.34 12.83
N ALA A 161 4.91 -16.19 12.98
CA ALA A 161 4.22 -15.48 11.90
C ALA A 161 3.18 -16.32 11.14
N ASP A 162 2.51 -17.21 11.87
CA ASP A 162 1.55 -18.21 11.39
C ASP A 162 0.09 -17.77 11.51
N ALA A 163 -0.19 -16.84 12.42
CA ALA A 163 -1.43 -16.08 12.55
C ALA A 163 -1.22 -14.63 12.10
N GLY A 164 -2.29 -13.87 11.94
CA GLY A 164 -2.18 -12.45 11.63
C GLY A 164 -3.36 -11.85 10.89
N GLU A 165 -3.14 -10.64 10.41
CA GLU A 165 -4.11 -9.87 9.64
C GLU A 165 -3.60 -9.56 8.25
N ARG A 166 -4.54 -9.46 7.30
CA ARG A 166 -4.24 -8.99 5.95
C ARG A 166 -5.31 -8.03 5.47
N GLY A 167 -4.86 -6.99 4.80
CA GLY A 167 -5.72 -5.95 4.25
C GLY A 167 -5.30 -5.53 2.87
N SER A 168 -6.27 -5.06 2.09
CA SER A 168 -6.07 -4.40 0.81
C SER A 168 -6.90 -3.13 0.73
N TRP A 169 -6.29 -2.08 0.18
CA TRP A 169 -6.93 -0.79 -0.06
C TRP A 169 -6.69 -0.32 -1.49
N ARG A 170 -7.75 0.17 -2.14
CA ARG A 170 -7.71 0.69 -3.51
C ARG A 170 -7.67 2.21 -3.51
N PHE A 171 -6.81 2.78 -4.36
CA PHE A 171 -6.70 4.22 -4.52
C PHE A 171 -7.92 4.79 -5.24
N GLN A 172 -8.57 5.77 -4.62
CA GLN A 172 -9.71 6.48 -5.18
C GLN A 172 -9.23 7.79 -5.79
N HIS A 173 -9.08 7.84 -7.11
CA HIS A 173 -8.51 8.99 -7.83
C HIS A 173 -9.24 10.31 -7.56
N ASN A 174 -10.58 10.27 -7.52
CA ASN A 174 -11.44 11.42 -7.25
C ASN A 174 -11.22 12.01 -5.84
N ALA A 175 -11.16 11.16 -4.82
CA ALA A 175 -10.98 11.56 -3.43
C ALA A 175 -9.50 11.85 -3.09
N GLY A 176 -8.56 11.22 -3.81
CA GLY A 176 -7.15 11.18 -3.41
C GLY A 176 -6.97 10.49 -2.06
N ALA A 177 -7.67 9.38 -1.87
CA ALA A 177 -7.71 8.61 -0.63
C ALA A 177 -7.76 7.12 -0.94
N TYR A 178 -7.46 6.30 0.06
CA TYR A 178 -7.53 4.85 -0.03
C TYR A 178 -8.84 4.34 0.58
N SER A 179 -9.57 3.51 -0.16
CA SER A 179 -10.73 2.79 0.36
C SER A 179 -10.34 1.36 0.69
N LEU A 180 -10.74 0.87 1.86
CA LEU A 180 -10.63 -0.54 2.18
C LEU A 180 -11.41 -1.34 1.13
N SER A 181 -10.76 -2.36 0.57
CA SER A 181 -11.37 -3.24 -0.43
C SER A 181 -11.43 -4.69 0.04
N TRP A 182 -10.59 -5.10 0.98
CA TRP A 182 -10.64 -6.43 1.55
C TRP A 182 -9.87 -6.49 2.87
N PHE A 183 -10.38 -7.27 3.82
CA PHE A 183 -9.70 -7.52 5.10
C PHE A 183 -10.04 -8.90 5.65
N GLU A 184 -9.03 -9.62 6.12
CA GLU A 184 -9.16 -10.91 6.78
C GLU A 184 -8.27 -11.03 8.01
N VAL A 185 -8.70 -11.89 8.94
CA VAL A 185 -7.93 -12.29 10.12
C VAL A 185 -7.77 -13.81 10.16
N ASP A 186 -6.57 -14.28 10.45
CA ASP A 186 -6.23 -15.65 10.78
C ASP A 186 -5.81 -15.69 12.27
N PRO A 187 -6.69 -16.16 13.17
CA PRO A 187 -6.44 -16.04 14.60
C PRO A 187 -5.64 -17.20 15.19
N PHE A 188 -5.34 -18.23 14.39
CA PHE A 188 -4.86 -19.50 14.89
C PHE A 188 -3.34 -19.63 14.76
N SER A 189 -2.62 -19.61 15.89
CA SER A 189 -1.17 -19.84 15.94
C SER A 189 -0.82 -21.27 16.36
N GLU A 190 0.30 -21.79 15.86
CA GLU A 190 0.91 -23.08 16.23
C GLU A 190 1.25 -23.11 17.72
N ARG A 191 1.64 -21.98 18.31
CA ARG A 191 1.91 -21.85 19.74
C ARG A 191 0.68 -22.11 20.60
N SER A 192 -0.49 -21.63 20.19
CA SER A 192 -1.74 -21.79 20.94
C SER A 192 -2.31 -23.20 20.80
N LEU A 193 -2.16 -23.80 19.62
CA LEU A 193 -2.88 -25.02 19.24
C LEU A 193 -2.04 -26.30 19.36
N GLY A 194 -0.72 -26.19 19.40
CA GLY A 194 0.18 -27.32 19.16
C GLY A 194 0.17 -27.76 17.68
N PRO A 195 1.18 -28.55 17.25
CA PRO A 195 1.46 -28.76 15.83
C PRO A 195 0.30 -29.42 15.06
N ASP A 196 -0.36 -30.42 15.64
CA ASP A 196 -1.40 -31.20 14.94
C ASP A 196 -2.70 -30.40 14.74
N LYS A 197 -3.14 -29.65 15.77
CA LYS A 197 -4.38 -28.86 15.70
C LYS A 197 -4.15 -27.58 14.90
N ALA A 198 -2.99 -26.96 15.03
CA ALA A 198 -2.60 -25.81 14.22
C ALA A 198 -2.55 -26.17 12.74
N SER A 199 -1.90 -27.29 12.37
CA SER A 199 -1.86 -27.78 10.99
C SER A 199 -3.26 -27.91 10.36
N ARG A 200 -4.25 -28.35 11.15
CA ARG A 200 -5.63 -28.51 10.69
C ARG A 200 -6.38 -27.19 10.51
N LEU A 201 -6.11 -26.20 11.37
CA LEU A 201 -6.79 -24.90 11.37
C LEU A 201 -5.99 -23.82 10.62
N LYS A 202 -4.78 -24.13 10.17
CA LYS A 202 -3.89 -23.22 9.45
C LYS A 202 -4.57 -22.69 8.21
N GLY A 203 -4.75 -21.38 8.13
CA GLY A 203 -5.44 -20.75 7.01
C GLY A 203 -6.97 -20.76 7.11
N GLU A 204 -7.55 -21.09 8.26
CA GLU A 204 -8.94 -20.72 8.56
C GLU A 204 -9.03 -19.21 8.77
N ARG A 205 -9.42 -18.50 7.71
CA ARG A 205 -9.46 -17.04 7.70
C ARG A 205 -10.88 -16.52 7.74
N PHE A 206 -11.05 -15.49 8.55
CA PHE A 206 -12.31 -14.79 8.71
C PHE A 206 -12.25 -13.47 7.95
N VAL A 207 -13.00 -13.41 6.84
CA VAL A 207 -13.15 -12.18 6.06
C VAL A 207 -14.05 -11.21 6.83
N LEU A 208 -13.47 -10.10 7.27
CA LEU A 208 -14.18 -9.03 8.00
C LEU A 208 -14.68 -7.94 7.06
N PHE A 209 -14.02 -7.78 5.90
CA PHE A 209 -14.48 -6.92 4.83
C PHE A 209 -14.31 -7.66 3.49
N PRO A 210 -15.40 -8.08 2.82
CA PRO A 210 -15.30 -8.82 1.58
C PRO A 210 -14.90 -7.91 0.42
N SER A 211 -14.20 -8.48 -0.57
CA SER A 211 -14.02 -7.81 -1.86
C SER A 211 -15.36 -7.66 -2.56
N GLU A 212 -15.65 -6.47 -3.10
CA GLU A 212 -16.76 -6.30 -4.04
C GLU A 212 -16.56 -7.26 -5.22
N LYS A 213 -17.64 -7.94 -5.63
CA LYS A 213 -17.66 -8.86 -6.78
C LYS A 213 -17.85 -8.11 -8.09
#